data_AF-A0A8T2K6K9-F1
#
_entry.id   AF-A0A8T2K6K9-F1
#
_cell.length_a   1.000
_cell.length_b   1.000
_cell.length_c   1.000
_cell.angle_alpha   90.00
_cell.angle_beta   90.00
_cell.angle_gamma   90.00
#
_symmetry.space_group_name_H-M   'P 1'
#
loop_
_entity.id
_entity.type
_entity.pdbx_description
1 polymer ?
#
loop_
_entity_poly.entity_id
_entity_poly.type
_entity_poly.pdbx_seq_one_letter_code
_entity_poly.pdbx_strand_id
1 'polypeptide(L)' 'MLELDVEKRLTATEALAHPYFNEYHDADEETEAPPYDESLEREKLSVEEWRKYTYDEVINYTPIARKDSKRRSGMSIKA' A
#
# COMPACT_ATOMS: atom_id res chain seq x y z
N MET A 1 12.78 -3.16 19.05
CA MET A 1 11.77 -4.17 18.64
C MET A 1 10.94 -4.61 19.84
N LEU A 2 11.49 -5.34 20.81
CA LEU A 2 10.75 -5.82 21.99
C LEU A 2 10.89 -4.88 23.20
N GLU A 3 10.66 -3.59 22.99
CA GLU A 3 10.64 -2.59 24.06
C GLU A 3 9.21 -2.47 24.61
N LEU A 4 9.06 -2.44 25.93
CA LEU A 4 7.75 -2.25 26.57
C LEU A 4 7.20 -0.86 26.24
N ASP A 5 8.07 0.15 26.33
CA ASP A 5 7.79 1.53 25.97
C ASP A 5 7.73 1.69 24.45
N VAL A 6 6.58 2.11 23.92
CA VAL A 6 6.32 2.24 22.48
C VAL A 6 7.22 3.29 21.83
N GLU A 7 7.49 4.39 22.54
CA GLU A 7 8.29 5.52 22.02
C GLU A 7 9.77 5.16 21.89
N LYS A 8 10.20 4.04 22.47
CA LYS A 8 11.57 3.52 22.37
C LYS A 8 11.71 2.40 21.35
N ARG A 9 10.62 1.95 20.74
CA ARG A 9 10.70 0.92 19.69
C ARG A 9 11.28 1.53 18.43
N LEU A 10 12.23 0.81 17.83
CA LEU A 10 12.71 1.13 16.50
C LEU A 10 11.55 1.18 15.51
N THR A 11 11.58 2.18 14.64
CA THR A 11 10.75 2.27 13.43
C THR A 11 11.23 1.28 12.37
N ALA A 12 10.43 1.07 11.31
CA ALA A 12 10.83 0.22 10.19
C ALA A 12 12.11 0.73 9.51
N THR A 13 12.21 2.05 9.29
CA THR A 13 13.39 2.69 8.68
C THR A 13 14.65 2.49 9.52
N GLU A 14 14.58 2.70 10.84
CA GLU A 14 15.73 2.46 11.73
C GLU A 14 16.11 0.98 11.80
N ALA A 15 15.14 0.08 11.71
CA ALA A 15 15.39 -1.35 11.70
C ALA A 15 16.08 -1.81 10.40
N LEU A 16 15.74 -1.24 9.24
CA LEU A 16 16.39 -1.54 7.96
C LEU A 16 17.87 -1.11 7.95
N ALA A 17 18.20 0.00 8.61
CA ALA A 17 19.58 0.46 8.80
C ALA A 17 20.39 -0.35 9.84
N HIS A 18 19.79 -1.35 10.49
CA HIS A 18 20.48 -2.16 11.50
C HIS A 18 21.54 -3.07 10.84
N PRO A 19 22.75 -3.26 11.43
CA PRO A 19 23.84 -4.03 10.82
C PRO A 19 23.51 -5.46 10.39
N TYR A 20 22.46 -6.03 10.97
CA TYR A 20 21.94 -7.35 10.60
C TYR A 20 21.49 -7.40 9.13
N PHE A 21 21.02 -6.30 8.55
CA PHE A 21 20.53 -6.24 7.17
C PHE A 21 21.57 -5.68 6.18
N ASN A 22 22.81 -5.39 6.58
CA ASN A 22 23.82 -4.76 5.72
C ASN A 22 24.07 -5.49 4.40
N GLU A 23 23.90 -6.81 4.35
CA GLU A 23 24.05 -7.60 3.11
C GLU A 23 22.95 -7.29 2.08
N TYR A 24 21.78 -6.84 2.53
CA TYR A 24 20.57 -6.65 1.72
C TYR A 24 20.09 -5.20 1.68
N HIS A 25 20.57 -4.34 2.57
CA HIS A 25 20.12 -2.97 2.69
C HIS A 25 20.60 -2.14 1.49
N ASP A 26 19.64 -1.60 0.75
CA ASP A 26 19.84 -0.65 -0.34
C ASP A 26 18.87 0.51 -0.18
N ALA A 27 19.37 1.64 0.30
CA ALA A 27 18.56 2.82 0.58
C ALA A 27 17.92 3.42 -0.69
N ASP A 28 18.48 3.17 -1.88
CA ASP A 28 17.92 3.68 -3.13
C ASP A 28 16.70 2.86 -3.60
N GLU A 29 16.57 1.61 -3.17
CA GLU A 29 15.39 0.76 -3.42
C GLU A 29 14.30 0.93 -2.34
N GLU A 30 14.61 1.57 -1.21
CA GLU A 30 13.68 1.86 -0.11
C GLU A 30 12.83 3.11 -0.41
N THR A 31 11.74 2.91 -1.15
CA THR A 31 10.81 3.99 -1.51
C THR A 31 9.68 4.18 -0.50
N GLU A 32 9.31 5.44 -0.25
CA GLU A 32 8.12 5.79 0.53
C GLU A 32 6.87 5.82 -0.34
N ALA A 33 5.73 5.43 0.24
CA ALA A 33 4.45 5.54 -0.42
C ALA A 33 4.00 7.01 -0.54
N PRO A 34 3.24 7.38 -1.58
CA PRO A 34 2.58 8.68 -1.61
C PRO A 34 1.57 8.81 -0.44
N PRO A 35 1.21 10.04 -0.06
CA PRO A 35 0.19 10.27 0.98
C PRO A 35 -1.11 9.55 0.65
N TYR A 36 -1.67 8.85 1.65
CA TYR A 36 -2.97 8.20 1.56
C TYR A 36 -4.10 9.16 1.96
N ASP A 37 -5.17 9.19 1.17
CA ASP A 37 -6.38 9.94 1.51
C ASP A 37 -7.30 9.11 2.41
N GLU A 38 -7.27 9.42 3.70
CA GLU A 38 -8.11 8.80 4.73
C GLU A 38 -9.41 9.58 5.03
N SER A 39 -9.78 10.57 4.20
CA SER A 39 -10.94 11.45 4.46
C SER A 39 -12.24 10.67 4.69
N LEU A 40 -12.46 9.59 3.92
CA LEU A 40 -13.61 8.70 4.03
C LEU A 40 -13.73 8.00 5.40
N GLU A 41 -12.62 7.75 6.10
CA GLU A 41 -12.65 7.06 7.40
C GLU A 41 -13.37 7.88 8.49
N ARG A 42 -13.40 9.20 8.32
CA ARG A 42 -14.02 10.12 9.27
C ARG A 42 -15.50 10.36 8.98
N GLU A 43 -16.01 9.84 7.86
CA GLU A 43 -17.39 10.02 7.42
C GLU A 43 -18.32 8.90 7.92
N LYS A 44 -19.57 9.26 8.19
CA LYS A 44 -20.63 8.31 8.55
C LYS A 44 -21.53 8.05 7.35
N LEU A 45 -21.08 7.16 6.48
CA LEU A 45 -21.76 6.83 5.24
C LEU A 45 -22.80 5.70 5.43
N SER A 46 -23.86 5.74 4.64
CA SER A 46 -24.82 4.64 4.52
C SER A 46 -24.23 3.45 3.74
N VAL A 47 -24.91 2.31 3.79
CA VAL A 47 -24.52 1.13 3.01
C VAL A 47 -24.55 1.40 1.51
N GLU A 48 -25.52 2.19 1.05
CA GLU A 48 -25.67 2.57 -0.36
C GLU A 48 -24.51 3.46 -0.84
N GLU A 49 -24.07 4.40 -0.01
CA GLU A 49 -22.93 5.26 -0.29
C GLU A 49 -21.63 4.46 -0.35
N TRP A 50 -21.38 3.58 0.63
CA TRP A 50 -20.23 2.66 0.60
C TRP A 50 -20.23 1.77 -0.64
N ARG A 51 -21.39 1.25 -1.04
CA ARG A 51 -21.53 0.45 -2.26
C ARG A 51 -21.14 1.26 -3.49
N LYS A 52 -21.54 2.53 -3.55
CA LYS A 52 -21.20 3.42 -4.67
C LYS A 52 -19.69 3.65 -4.73
N TYR A 53 -19.05 4.08 -3.64
CA TYR A 53 -17.59 4.31 -3.62
C TYR A 53 -16.80 3.05 -4.01
N THR A 54 -17.20 1.90 -3.46
CA THR A 54 -16.56 0.62 -3.79
C THR A 54 -16.73 0.27 -5.27
N TYR A 55 -17.92 0.50 -5.83
CA TYR A 55 -18.18 0.27 -7.26
C TYR A 55 -17.32 1.20 -8.14
N ASP A 56 -17.23 2.48 -7.78
CA ASP A 56 -16.43 3.47 -8.50
C ASP A 56 -14.94 3.08 -8.50
N GLU A 57 -14.39 2.60 -7.37
CA GLU A 57 -13.02 2.07 -7.29
C GLU A 57 -12.80 0.88 -8.23
N VAL A 58 -13.75 -0.06 -8.30
CA VAL A 58 -13.65 -1.23 -9.20
C VAL A 58 -13.64 -0.82 -10.67
N ILE A 59 -14.48 0.14 -11.06
CA ILE A 59 -14.57 0.62 -12.45
C ILE A 59 -13.35 1.44 -12.84
N ASN A 60 -12.82 2.25 -11.92
CA ASN A 60 -11.67 3.13 -12.18
C ASN A 60 -10.31 2.43 -11.98
N TYR A 61 -10.29 1.19 -11.48
CA TYR A 61 -9.05 0.45 -11.29
C TYR A 61 -8.28 0.26 -12.60
N THR A 62 -7.01 0.66 -12.59
CA THR A 62 -6.08 0.44 -13.70
C THR A 62 -5.12 -0.70 -13.36
N PRO A 63 -5.08 -1.79 -14.15
CA PRO A 63 -4.19 -2.92 -13.87
C PRO A 63 -2.72 -2.50 -13.86
N ILE A 64 -2.00 -2.87 -12.80
CA ILE A 64 -0.56 -2.71 -12.73
C ILE A 64 0.08 -3.61 -13.80
N ALA A 65 0.84 -3.01 -14.71
CA ALA A 65 1.60 -3.76 -15.69
C ALA A 65 2.68 -4.59 -14.98
N ARG A 66 2.44 -5.89 -14.82
CA ARG A 66 3.45 -6.82 -14.29
C ARG A 66 4.57 -6.95 -15.31
N LYS A 67 5.78 -6.49 -14.96
CA LYS A 67 6.95 -6.57 -15.83
C LYS A 67 7.30 -8.02 -16.24
N ASP A 68 6.88 -9.02 -15.46
CA ASP A 68 7.22 -10.44 -15.71
C ASP A 68 6.11 -11.27 -16.37
N SER A 69 4.95 -10.70 -16.70
CA SER A 69 3.84 -11.50 -17.22
C SER A 69 3.94 -11.74 -18.73
N LYS A 70 4.47 -12.90 -19.13
CA LYS A 70 4.20 -13.50 -20.46
C LYS A 70 2.72 -13.89 -20.67
N ARG A 71 1.85 -13.68 -19.68
CA ARG A 71 0.41 -13.90 -19.79
C ARG A 71 -0.27 -12.59 -20.15
N ARG A 72 -0.89 -12.53 -21.33
CA ARG A 72 -1.78 -11.45 -21.74
C ARG A 72 -2.78 -11.19 -20.61
N SER A 73 -2.71 -10.01 -20.02
CA SER A 73 -3.68 -9.54 -19.02
C SER A 73 -5.07 -9.60 -19.65
N GLY A 74 -5.85 -10.58 -19.23
CA GLY A 74 -7.23 -10.78 -19.64
C GLY A 74 -8.16 -10.35 -18.51
N MET A 75 -8.30 -9.04 -18.29
CA MET A 75 -9.45 -8.50 -17.58
C MET A 75 -9.98 -7.33 -18.39
N SER A 76 -10.80 -7.64 -19.40
CA SER A 76 -11.61 -6.64 -20.08
C SER A 76 -12.96 -6.64 -19.37
N ILE A 77 -13.16 -5.63 -18.52
CA ILE A 77 -14.51 -5.28 -18.06
C ILE A 77 -15.09 -4.45 -19.19
N LYS A 78 -15.99 -5.04 -19.97
CA LYS A 78 -16.74 -4.31 -20.99
C LYS A 78 -17.83 -3.50 -20.31
N ALA A 79 -17.91 -2.23 -20.69
CA ALA A 79 -19.02 -1.32 -20.36
C ALA A 79 -20.35 -1.82 -20.93
#